data_AF-A0A7S4MBN5-F1
#
_entry.id   AF-A0A7S4MBN5-F1
#
_cell.length_a   1.000
_cell.length_b   1.000
_cell.length_c   1.000
_cell.angle_alpha   90.00
_cell.angle_beta   90.00
_cell.angle_gamma   90.00
#
_symmetry.space_group_name_H-M   'P 1'
#
loop_
_entity.id
_entity.type
_entity.pdbx_description
1 polymer ?
#
loop_
_entity_poly.entity_id
_entity_poly.type
_entity_poly.pdbx_seq_one_letter_code
_entity_poly.pdbx_strand_id
1 'polypeptide(L)'
;TKASAHFFGIVVARTQMKAGSILALLPAVHAHGHVTYPKSRHGGSLAAGGHCDSSECLWFSQPTSIVGAPTLPDLMRSFNVDVAGGQKDWSATMPWRSPGTAPVLGSGCGVGGGNVVPLPNGGIMTDGRQGFDGAKLPKLDPTVWQRGSTQEVAFGITANHGGGYSYRLCKLPTGSSSDVSEECFQRTPLEFASDTQWLQYDNETYQYDKMVKLPRFALPLRKTNVGTHPAGSWWARVPVPGCRLCDQSVCGAGLMPNMTQKTHVPEEGNFTYYGGLPWFHQQQCAQSCAGLNLTACPPGLTQFAEPLPGISGYTGTYPPIGHNGLPYSIVDVVKVPSDLEPGEYLLSWRWDCEQSHQIWQNCADVRIVVDESVEEA
;
A
#
# COMPACT_ATOMS: atom_id res chain seq x y z
N THR A 1 -19.07 -35.72 58.90
CA THR A 1 -17.61 -35.65 58.63
C THR A 1 -17.28 -36.65 57.52
N LYS A 2 -16.41 -36.25 56.59
CA LYS A 2 -15.88 -36.99 55.41
C LYS A 2 -16.70 -36.87 54.12
N ALA A 3 -16.28 -35.90 53.31
CA ALA A 3 -16.40 -35.93 51.86
C ALA A 3 -15.40 -36.96 51.29
N SER A 4 -15.83 -37.70 50.26
CA SER A 4 -14.96 -38.61 49.50
C SER A 4 -14.76 -38.01 48.11
N ALA A 5 -13.52 -37.65 47.79
CA ALA A 5 -13.09 -37.24 46.46
C ALA A 5 -12.22 -38.38 45.90
N HIS A 6 -12.66 -38.96 44.78
CA HIS A 6 -11.87 -39.92 44.02
C HIS A 6 -10.84 -39.16 43.16
N PHE A 7 -9.56 -39.42 43.45
CA PHE A 7 -8.42 -39.09 42.59
C PHE A 7 -8.42 -40.01 41.36
N PHE A 8 -8.42 -39.44 40.16
CA PHE A 8 -7.90 -40.11 38.96
C PHE A 8 -6.62 -39.39 38.54
N GLY A 9 -5.51 -40.14 38.58
CA GLY A 9 -4.18 -39.64 38.23
C GLY A 9 -4.02 -39.48 36.71
N ILE A 10 -3.48 -38.34 36.29
CA ILE A 10 -2.96 -38.15 34.94
C ILE A 10 -1.46 -38.44 34.99
N VAL A 11 -1.05 -39.46 34.23
CA VAL A 11 0.36 -39.80 33.98
C VAL A 11 0.96 -38.68 33.13
N VAL A 12 1.88 -37.90 33.70
CA VAL A 12 2.69 -36.93 32.94
C VAL A 12 3.80 -37.69 32.22
N ALA A 13 3.60 -37.97 30.93
CA ALA A 13 4.69 -38.38 30.05
C ALA A 13 5.66 -37.19 29.90
N ARG A 14 6.85 -37.29 30.50
CA ARG A 14 7.96 -36.36 30.24
C ARG A 14 8.54 -36.65 28.87
N THR A 15 8.00 -36.01 27.83
CA THR A 15 8.74 -35.84 26.57
C THR A 15 9.85 -34.83 26.81
N GLN A 16 11.10 -35.28 26.72
CA GLN A 16 12.25 -34.39 26.62
C GLN A 16 12.10 -33.59 25.32
N MET A 17 11.67 -32.34 25.42
CA MET A 17 11.89 -31.37 24.34
C MET A 17 13.39 -31.13 24.26
N LYS A 18 14.02 -31.69 23.22
CA LYS A 18 15.30 -31.18 22.76
C LYS A 18 15.09 -29.70 22.48
N ALA A 19 15.84 -28.84 23.17
CA ALA A 19 15.97 -27.43 22.83
C ALA A 19 16.64 -27.36 21.45
N GLY A 20 15.84 -27.56 20.39
CA GLY A 20 16.18 -27.07 19.08
C GLY A 20 16.17 -25.56 19.19
N SER A 21 17.29 -24.93 18.85
CA SER A 21 17.35 -23.49 18.66
C SER A 21 16.20 -23.11 17.73
N ILE A 22 15.13 -22.54 18.29
CA ILE A 22 14.18 -21.75 17.53
C ILE A 22 15.01 -20.54 17.12
N LEU A 23 15.63 -20.65 15.94
CA LEU A 23 16.06 -19.47 15.22
C LEU A 23 14.76 -18.71 15.02
N ALA A 24 14.52 -17.70 15.86
CA ALA A 24 13.48 -16.73 15.60
C ALA A 24 13.87 -16.13 14.25
N LEU A 25 13.29 -16.66 13.18
CA LEU A 25 13.20 -15.97 11.91
C LEU A 25 12.45 -14.70 12.26
N LEU A 26 13.21 -13.63 12.53
CA LEU A 26 12.67 -12.30 12.54
C LEU A 26 11.91 -12.19 11.21
N PRO A 27 10.60 -11.88 11.22
CA PRO A 27 9.84 -11.77 10.00
C PRO A 27 10.56 -10.75 9.14
N ALA A 28 11.17 -11.22 8.05
CA ALA A 28 11.67 -10.35 6.99
C ALA A 28 10.48 -9.48 6.59
N VAL A 29 10.65 -8.18 6.74
CA VAL A 29 9.56 -7.22 6.62
C VAL A 29 9.10 -7.24 5.17
N HIS A 30 7.88 -7.66 4.86
CA HIS A 30 7.29 -7.58 3.51
C HIS A 30 6.19 -6.52 3.58
N ALA A 31 6.27 -5.42 2.84
CA ALA A 31 5.56 -4.20 3.29
C ALA A 31 5.03 -3.28 2.20
N HIS A 32 4.06 -3.65 1.38
CA HIS A 32 3.77 -2.84 0.19
C HIS A 32 2.24 -2.80 -0.14
N GLY A 33 1.69 -1.76 -0.77
CA GLY A 33 0.24 -1.68 -1.08
C GLY A 33 -0.09 -2.16 -2.49
N HIS A 34 -1.33 -2.62 -2.76
CA HIS A 34 -1.70 -3.11 -4.08
C HIS A 34 -3.18 -2.94 -4.42
N VAL A 35 -3.53 -2.93 -5.71
CA VAL A 35 -4.90 -2.85 -6.20
C VAL A 35 -5.61 -4.18 -6.01
N THR A 36 -6.80 -4.14 -5.40
CA THR A 36 -7.64 -5.31 -5.16
C THR A 36 -8.88 -5.33 -6.06
N TYR A 37 -9.23 -4.18 -6.64
CA TYR A 37 -10.25 -4.04 -7.68
C TYR A 37 -10.03 -2.78 -8.53
N PRO A 38 -10.21 -2.82 -9.87
CA PRO A 38 -10.42 -4.00 -10.70
C PRO A 38 -9.23 -4.97 -10.65
N LYS A 39 -9.34 -6.13 -11.30
CA LYS A 39 -8.26 -7.14 -11.31
C LYS A 39 -6.96 -6.52 -11.85
N SER A 40 -5.92 -6.46 -11.01
CA SER A 40 -4.63 -5.89 -11.40
C SER A 40 -3.75 -6.92 -12.09
N ARG A 41 -2.90 -6.46 -13.02
CA ARG A 41 -1.84 -7.27 -13.63
C ARG A 41 -0.82 -7.79 -12.60
N HIS A 42 -0.75 -7.16 -11.43
CA HIS A 42 0.17 -7.50 -10.35
C HIS A 42 -0.34 -8.64 -9.45
N GLY A 43 -1.64 -8.96 -9.52
CA GLY A 43 -2.32 -9.85 -8.57
C GLY A 43 -3.22 -9.07 -7.63
N GLY A 44 -3.51 -9.65 -6.46
CA GLY A 44 -4.42 -9.07 -5.48
C GLY A 44 -5.90 -9.29 -5.80
N SER A 45 -6.73 -9.22 -4.76
CA SER A 45 -8.18 -9.31 -4.92
C SER A 45 -8.91 -8.79 -3.69
N LEU A 46 -10.16 -8.38 -3.86
CA LEU A 46 -11.06 -8.06 -2.75
C LEU A 46 -11.22 -9.22 -1.75
N ALA A 47 -11.02 -10.46 -2.17
CA ALA A 47 -11.12 -11.62 -1.30
C ALA A 47 -9.90 -11.78 -0.38
N ALA A 48 -8.77 -11.17 -0.73
CA ALA A 48 -7.50 -11.24 0.00
C ALA A 48 -7.16 -9.93 0.75
N GLY A 49 -7.90 -8.83 0.50
CA GLY A 49 -7.65 -7.57 1.19
C GLY A 49 -6.21 -7.06 0.98
N GLY A 50 -5.51 -6.74 2.06
CA GLY A 50 -4.12 -6.29 2.06
C GLY A 50 -3.06 -7.40 2.07
N HIS A 51 -3.44 -8.67 1.86
CA HIS A 51 -2.49 -9.78 1.84
C HIS A 51 -1.43 -9.62 0.72
N CYS A 52 -0.28 -10.25 0.88
CA CYS A 52 0.79 -10.22 -0.13
C CYS A 52 1.42 -11.59 -0.31
N ASP A 53 0.64 -12.52 -0.84
CA ASP A 53 1.04 -13.92 -0.94
C ASP A 53 1.74 -14.25 -2.27
N SER A 54 1.56 -13.41 -3.29
CA SER A 54 2.03 -13.62 -4.67
C SER A 54 2.82 -12.43 -5.23
N SER A 55 3.45 -11.64 -4.35
CA SER A 55 4.25 -10.45 -4.70
C SER A 55 3.45 -9.30 -5.34
N GLU A 56 2.12 -9.32 -5.25
CA GLU A 56 1.23 -8.24 -5.74
C GLU A 56 1.53 -6.90 -5.09
N CYS A 57 2.03 -6.94 -3.86
CA CYS A 57 2.44 -5.76 -3.15
C CYS A 57 3.79 -5.21 -3.66
N LEU A 58 4.68 -6.00 -4.26
CA LEU A 58 6.08 -5.62 -4.43
C LEU A 58 6.39 -4.63 -5.58
N TRP A 59 5.46 -3.74 -5.96
CA TRP A 59 5.54 -2.89 -7.16
C TRP A 59 5.45 -1.39 -6.84
N PHE A 60 6.58 -0.69 -7.03
CA PHE A 60 6.75 0.68 -6.55
C PHE A 60 7.97 1.37 -7.16
N SER A 61 8.26 2.57 -6.68
CA SER A 61 9.46 3.34 -6.98
C SER A 61 10.18 3.72 -5.69
N GLN A 62 11.47 3.41 -5.57
CA GLN A 62 12.33 3.82 -4.45
C GLN A 62 13.82 3.90 -4.85
N PRO A 63 14.58 4.87 -4.32
CA PRO A 63 14.11 6.02 -3.56
C PRO A 63 13.55 7.11 -4.47
N THR A 64 12.58 7.87 -3.97
CA THR A 64 12.01 9.02 -4.66
C THR A 64 11.55 10.09 -3.69
N SER A 65 11.58 11.34 -4.13
CA SER A 65 11.28 12.53 -3.34
C SER A 65 10.53 13.53 -4.20
N ILE A 66 9.79 14.43 -3.55
CA ILE A 66 9.08 15.52 -4.25
C ILE A 66 10.05 16.41 -5.02
N VAL A 67 9.53 17.06 -6.06
CA VAL A 67 10.25 18.11 -6.79
C VAL A 67 9.82 19.47 -6.23
N GLY A 68 10.74 20.16 -5.57
CA GLY A 68 10.49 21.48 -4.98
C GLY A 68 10.01 21.41 -3.52
N ALA A 69 9.24 22.41 -3.11
CA ALA A 69 8.76 22.53 -1.73
C ALA A 69 7.42 21.78 -1.52
N PRO A 70 7.07 21.43 -0.27
CA PRO A 70 5.74 20.89 0.03
C PRO A 70 4.61 21.80 -0.47
N THR A 71 3.60 21.20 -1.08
CA THR A 71 2.40 21.88 -1.59
C THR A 71 1.11 21.34 -0.98
N LEU A 72 1.17 20.20 -0.29
CA LEU A 72 0.01 19.56 0.32
C LEU A 72 -0.55 20.42 1.47
N PRO A 73 -1.88 20.61 1.56
CA PRO A 73 -2.52 21.19 2.74
C PRO A 73 -2.29 20.37 4.02
N ASP A 74 -2.05 21.02 5.16
CA ASP A 74 -1.74 20.34 6.43
C ASP A 74 -2.82 19.36 6.89
N LEU A 75 -4.10 19.64 6.62
CA LEU A 75 -5.21 18.73 6.99
C LEU A 75 -5.13 17.37 6.28
N MET A 76 -4.41 17.30 5.16
CA MET A 76 -4.22 16.08 4.37
C MET A 76 -3.00 15.28 4.80
N ARG A 77 -2.22 15.76 5.77
CA ARG A 77 -1.11 15.02 6.37
C ARG A 77 -1.65 13.78 7.11
N SER A 78 -0.84 12.74 7.15
CA SER A 78 -1.13 11.42 7.71
C SER A 78 -0.01 10.94 8.64
N PHE A 79 1.19 11.54 8.53
CA PHE A 79 2.32 11.35 9.43
C PHE A 79 2.90 12.69 9.85
N ASN A 80 3.32 12.78 11.11
CA ASN A 80 3.94 13.99 11.64
C ASN A 80 3.02 15.21 11.51
N VAL A 81 1.72 15.01 11.74
CA VAL A 81 0.65 15.97 11.40
C VAL A 81 0.69 17.25 12.23
N ASP A 82 1.32 17.22 13.41
CA ASP A 82 1.46 18.37 14.31
C ASP A 82 2.73 19.19 14.05
N VAL A 83 3.46 18.89 12.96
CA VAL A 83 4.74 19.55 12.63
C VAL A 83 4.67 20.21 11.25
N ALA A 84 4.83 21.53 11.25
CA ALA A 84 4.75 22.39 10.06
C ALA A 84 6.12 22.84 9.52
N GLY A 85 7.24 22.32 10.06
CA GLY A 85 8.58 22.64 9.56
C GLY A 85 9.71 22.37 10.56
N GLY A 86 10.93 22.75 10.16
CA GLY A 86 12.14 22.60 10.96
C GLY A 86 12.69 21.18 11.00
N GLN A 87 13.64 20.91 11.90
CA GLN A 87 14.33 19.61 11.97
C GLN A 87 13.42 18.43 12.32
N LYS A 88 12.27 18.70 12.95
CA LYS A 88 11.25 17.69 13.26
C LYS A 88 10.38 17.37 12.05
N ASP A 89 10.42 18.18 10.99
CA ASP A 89 9.66 17.91 9.77
C ASP A 89 10.41 16.94 8.84
N TRP A 90 10.68 15.75 9.35
CA TRP A 90 11.44 14.72 8.65
C TRP A 90 10.73 14.23 7.37
N SER A 91 9.40 14.40 7.27
CA SER A 91 8.64 13.97 6.10
C SER A 91 8.61 15.00 4.97
N ALA A 92 9.22 16.18 5.13
CA ALA A 92 9.10 17.31 4.20
C ALA A 92 9.41 16.99 2.73
N THR A 93 10.27 16.01 2.46
CA THR A 93 10.66 15.62 1.10
C THR A 93 9.96 14.36 0.60
N MET A 94 9.09 13.75 1.41
CA MET A 94 8.39 12.51 1.07
C MET A 94 7.30 12.76 0.02
N PRO A 95 7.04 11.82 -0.90
CA PRO A 95 6.15 12.01 -2.05
C PRO A 95 4.80 12.68 -1.73
N TRP A 96 4.13 12.28 -0.64
CA TRP A 96 2.83 12.82 -0.29
C TRP A 96 2.83 14.32 0.04
N ARG A 97 3.99 14.89 0.39
CA ARG A 97 4.10 16.33 0.68
C ARG A 97 3.90 17.22 -0.53
N SER A 98 3.97 16.66 -1.73
CA SER A 98 3.60 17.34 -2.97
C SER A 98 3.07 16.29 -3.97
N PRO A 99 1.79 15.87 -3.81
CA PRO A 99 1.25 14.70 -4.46
C PRO A 99 1.40 14.75 -5.97
N GLY A 100 1.95 13.69 -6.56
CA GLY A 100 2.11 13.57 -8.00
C GLY A 100 3.44 14.09 -8.56
N THR A 101 4.19 14.90 -7.80
CA THR A 101 5.44 15.53 -8.32
C THR A 101 6.65 14.62 -8.28
N ALA A 102 6.70 13.72 -7.29
CA ALA A 102 7.83 12.82 -7.13
C ALA A 102 7.92 11.87 -8.34
N PRO A 103 9.12 11.71 -8.95
CA PRO A 103 9.30 10.89 -10.14
C PRO A 103 9.10 9.42 -9.80
N VAL A 104 8.60 8.68 -10.77
CA VAL A 104 8.41 7.24 -10.69
C VAL A 104 9.45 6.52 -11.56
N LEU A 105 9.76 5.29 -11.20
CA LEU A 105 10.52 4.38 -12.05
C LEU A 105 9.55 3.64 -12.98
N GLY A 106 10.00 3.35 -14.21
CA GLY A 106 9.19 2.68 -15.21
C GLY A 106 8.03 3.53 -15.73
N SER A 107 7.04 2.86 -16.30
CA SER A 107 5.92 3.48 -17.01
C SER A 107 4.76 3.99 -16.14
N GLY A 108 4.87 3.94 -14.81
CA GLY A 108 3.79 4.34 -13.89
C GLY A 108 2.87 3.20 -13.41
N CYS A 109 3.28 1.96 -13.66
CA CYS A 109 2.63 0.74 -13.17
C CYS A 109 3.43 0.02 -12.08
N GLY A 110 4.44 0.70 -11.52
CA GLY A 110 5.34 0.14 -10.51
C GLY A 110 6.49 -0.64 -11.13
N VAL A 111 7.60 -0.67 -10.41
CA VAL A 111 8.77 -1.48 -10.74
C VAL A 111 8.92 -2.56 -9.69
N GLY A 112 9.18 -3.79 -10.14
CA GLY A 112 9.37 -4.93 -9.26
C GLY A 112 10.49 -4.66 -8.26
N GLY A 113 10.15 -4.68 -6.99
CA GLY A 113 11.04 -4.39 -5.87
C GLY A 113 11.53 -2.96 -5.76
N GLY A 114 10.90 -2.04 -6.47
CA GLY A 114 11.11 -0.60 -6.28
C GLY A 114 12.35 -0.03 -6.93
N ASN A 115 13.26 -0.87 -7.45
CA ASN A 115 14.50 -0.46 -8.10
C ASN A 115 15.10 -1.60 -8.93
N VAL A 116 16.12 -1.31 -9.75
CA VAL A 116 16.88 -2.33 -10.49
C VAL A 116 17.83 -3.13 -9.60
N VAL A 117 18.18 -2.61 -8.42
CA VAL A 117 18.96 -3.34 -7.41
C VAL A 117 18.12 -3.62 -6.16
N PRO A 118 18.31 -4.79 -5.50
CA PRO A 118 17.57 -5.13 -4.29
C PRO A 118 18.00 -4.26 -3.11
N LEU A 119 17.03 -3.62 -2.48
CA LEU A 119 17.17 -2.89 -1.23
C LEU A 119 16.57 -3.69 -0.07
N PRO A 120 17.08 -3.55 1.17
CA PRO A 120 16.48 -4.15 2.35
C PRO A 120 15.30 -3.27 2.82
N ASN A 121 14.36 -3.04 1.90
CA ASN A 121 13.13 -2.24 2.09
C ASN A 121 11.89 -3.11 2.21
N GLY A 122 12.07 -4.43 2.24
CA GLY A 122 10.99 -5.40 2.23
C GLY A 122 10.36 -5.69 0.86
N GLY A 123 11.03 -5.28 -0.21
CA GLY A 123 10.55 -5.33 -1.59
C GLY A 123 11.24 -6.37 -2.47
N ILE A 124 11.93 -7.37 -1.94
CA ILE A 124 12.78 -8.23 -2.78
C ILE A 124 11.93 -9.11 -3.71
N MET A 125 12.17 -8.99 -5.01
CA MET A 125 11.59 -9.89 -6.01
C MET A 125 12.44 -11.15 -6.13
N THR A 126 11.99 -12.25 -5.52
CA THR A 126 12.71 -13.55 -5.56
C THR A 126 12.51 -14.33 -6.87
N ASP A 127 11.57 -13.89 -7.70
CA ASP A 127 11.23 -14.51 -8.99
C ASP A 127 12.01 -13.91 -10.19
N GLY A 128 13.02 -13.09 -9.92
CA GLY A 128 13.88 -12.48 -10.94
C GLY A 128 13.28 -11.23 -11.61
N ARG A 129 12.11 -10.74 -11.17
CA ARG A 129 11.49 -9.51 -11.70
C ARG A 129 11.94 -8.24 -10.99
N GLN A 130 13.07 -8.24 -10.28
CA GLN A 130 13.67 -7.03 -9.71
C GLN A 130 13.96 -6.04 -10.84
N GLY A 131 13.48 -4.80 -10.72
CA GLY A 131 13.63 -3.78 -11.77
C GLY A 131 12.69 -3.94 -12.96
N PHE A 132 11.80 -4.95 -12.96
CA PHE A 132 10.87 -5.17 -14.06
C PHE A 132 9.75 -4.14 -14.04
N ASP A 133 9.39 -3.60 -15.20
CA ASP A 133 8.30 -2.65 -15.34
C ASP A 133 6.93 -3.36 -15.33
N GLY A 134 6.08 -3.05 -14.35
CA GLY A 134 4.75 -3.61 -14.19
C GLY A 134 3.83 -3.41 -15.39
N ALA A 135 4.07 -2.38 -16.22
CA ALA A 135 3.29 -2.16 -17.45
C ALA A 135 3.51 -3.28 -18.48
N LYS A 136 4.61 -4.04 -18.37
CA LYS A 136 4.96 -5.15 -19.26
C LYS A 136 4.48 -6.51 -18.75
N LEU A 137 3.79 -6.54 -17.60
CA LEU A 137 3.12 -7.75 -17.15
C LEU A 137 2.03 -8.18 -18.14
N PRO A 138 1.73 -9.48 -18.22
CA PRO A 138 0.72 -10.00 -19.14
C PRO A 138 -0.60 -9.23 -19.03
N LYS A 139 -1.17 -8.88 -20.19
CA LYS A 139 -2.49 -8.28 -20.28
C LYS A 139 -3.54 -9.24 -19.71
N LEU A 140 -4.51 -8.69 -18.98
CA LEU A 140 -5.67 -9.42 -18.48
C LEU A 140 -6.94 -9.06 -19.26
N ASP A 141 -8.00 -9.84 -19.07
CA ASP A 141 -9.33 -9.49 -19.55
C ASP A 141 -9.78 -8.17 -18.89
N PRO A 142 -10.12 -7.13 -19.68
CA PRO A 142 -10.38 -5.81 -19.15
C PRO A 142 -11.72 -5.76 -18.41
N THR A 143 -11.75 -4.99 -17.33
CA THR A 143 -13.03 -4.61 -16.69
C THR A 143 -13.72 -3.57 -17.56
N VAL A 144 -14.99 -3.79 -17.88
CA VAL A 144 -15.76 -2.90 -18.77
C VAL A 144 -16.37 -1.77 -17.96
N TRP A 145 -16.04 -0.54 -18.33
CA TRP A 145 -16.56 0.67 -17.72
C TRP A 145 -17.37 1.48 -18.72
N GLN A 146 -18.56 1.88 -18.31
CA GLN A 146 -19.40 2.78 -19.09
C GLN A 146 -18.86 4.21 -19.02
N ARG A 147 -18.70 4.87 -20.18
CA ARG A 147 -18.29 6.29 -20.23
C ARG A 147 -19.29 7.18 -19.47
N GLY A 148 -18.79 8.16 -18.72
CA GLY A 148 -19.63 9.06 -17.94
C GLY A 148 -20.24 8.44 -16.67
N SER A 149 -19.98 7.16 -16.39
CA SER A 149 -20.50 6.48 -15.22
C SER A 149 -19.63 6.71 -13.97
N THR A 150 -20.09 6.16 -12.85
CA THR A 150 -19.23 5.94 -11.68
C THR A 150 -18.80 4.47 -11.63
N GLN A 151 -17.63 4.19 -11.05
CA GLN A 151 -17.05 2.86 -10.98
C GLN A 151 -16.38 2.62 -9.64
N GLU A 152 -16.49 1.40 -9.12
CA GLU A 152 -15.76 0.99 -7.92
C GLU A 152 -14.29 0.74 -8.24
N VAL A 153 -13.43 1.11 -7.31
CA VAL A 153 -12.01 0.80 -7.30
C VAL A 153 -11.61 0.46 -5.86
N ALA A 154 -10.59 -0.37 -5.68
CA ALA A 154 -10.14 -0.77 -4.35
C ALA A 154 -8.66 -1.08 -4.30
N PHE A 155 -8.06 -0.87 -3.15
CA PHE A 155 -6.68 -1.24 -2.85
C PHE A 155 -6.55 -1.81 -1.44
N GLY A 156 -5.59 -2.69 -1.25
CA GLY A 156 -5.19 -3.26 0.04
C GLY A 156 -3.87 -2.65 0.50
N ILE A 157 -3.67 -2.63 1.82
CA ILE A 157 -2.43 -2.16 2.44
C ILE A 157 -1.78 -3.32 3.17
N THR A 158 -0.59 -3.73 2.74
CA THR A 158 0.22 -4.68 3.52
C THR A 158 0.95 -3.95 4.65
N ALA A 159 1.60 -2.81 4.36
CA ALA A 159 2.22 -1.94 5.37
C ALA A 159 1.83 -0.48 5.20
N ASN A 160 1.39 0.14 6.30
CA ASN A 160 0.83 1.48 6.29
C ASN A 160 1.90 2.57 6.40
N HIS A 161 2.42 2.98 5.25
CA HIS A 161 3.32 4.14 5.13
C HIS A 161 2.58 5.50 5.16
N GLY A 162 1.26 5.48 5.38
CA GLY A 162 0.40 6.66 5.26
C GLY A 162 0.53 7.31 3.89
N GLY A 163 0.14 8.57 3.82
CA GLY A 163 0.19 9.38 2.61
C GLY A 163 -1.15 9.42 1.91
N GLY A 164 -1.13 9.40 0.59
CA GLY A 164 -2.34 9.48 -0.19
C GLY A 164 -2.20 9.03 -1.63
N TYR A 165 -3.33 8.79 -2.26
CA TYR A 165 -3.42 8.01 -3.48
C TYR A 165 -4.34 8.65 -4.53
N SER A 166 -4.14 8.25 -5.78
CA SER A 166 -4.89 8.71 -6.94
C SER A 166 -5.10 7.56 -7.93
N TYR A 167 -6.21 7.62 -8.67
CA TYR A 167 -6.56 6.71 -9.77
C TYR A 167 -6.52 7.46 -11.08
N ARG A 168 -5.91 6.87 -12.11
CA ARG A 168 -5.55 7.59 -13.35
C ARG A 168 -5.65 6.67 -14.55
N LEU A 169 -6.11 7.17 -15.70
CA LEU A 169 -6.26 6.38 -16.92
C LEU A 169 -5.21 6.78 -17.98
N CYS A 170 -4.67 5.78 -18.67
CA CYS A 170 -3.87 5.97 -19.88
C CYS A 170 -4.53 5.19 -21.03
N LYS A 171 -4.84 5.87 -22.13
CA LYS A 171 -5.41 5.23 -23.33
C LYS A 171 -4.34 4.36 -24.00
N LEU A 172 -4.74 3.19 -24.52
CA LEU A 172 -3.87 2.27 -25.25
C LEU A 172 -4.27 2.26 -26.75
N PRO A 173 -3.66 3.11 -27.60
CA PRO A 173 -4.11 3.25 -29.00
C PRO A 173 -4.00 1.96 -29.80
N THR A 174 -2.97 1.16 -29.52
CA THR A 174 -2.70 -0.13 -30.18
C THR A 174 -3.21 -1.32 -29.37
N GLY A 175 -3.88 -1.08 -28.24
CA GLY A 175 -4.22 -2.11 -27.25
C GLY A 175 -3.01 -2.72 -26.52
N SER A 176 -1.79 -2.25 -26.82
CA SER A 176 -0.53 -2.64 -26.20
C SER A 176 -0.14 -1.63 -25.12
N SER A 177 0.52 -2.10 -24.06
CA SER A 177 1.10 -1.25 -23.02
C SER A 177 2.52 -0.75 -23.35
N SER A 178 3.01 -0.98 -24.57
CA SER A 178 4.36 -0.58 -25.02
C SER A 178 4.61 0.92 -24.94
N ASP A 179 3.57 1.74 -25.10
CA ASP A 179 3.66 3.21 -25.16
C ASP A 179 3.14 3.88 -23.87
N VAL A 180 2.89 3.11 -22.82
CA VAL A 180 2.42 3.64 -21.53
C VAL A 180 3.56 4.37 -20.83
N SER A 181 3.23 5.53 -20.26
CA SER A 181 4.15 6.31 -19.43
C SER A 181 3.42 7.01 -18.30
N GLU A 182 4.15 7.49 -17.30
CA GLU A 182 3.59 8.29 -16.21
C GLU A 182 2.92 9.57 -16.75
N GLU A 183 3.49 10.20 -17.77
CA GLU A 183 2.92 11.37 -18.43
C GLU A 183 1.57 11.05 -19.10
N CYS A 184 1.38 9.83 -19.59
CA CYS A 184 0.09 9.40 -20.11
C CYS A 184 -0.97 9.34 -19.01
N PHE A 185 -0.64 8.74 -17.85
CA PHE A 185 -1.54 8.69 -16.70
C PHE A 185 -1.87 10.08 -16.15
N GLN A 186 -0.88 10.98 -16.12
CA GLN A 186 -1.07 12.35 -15.67
C GLN A 186 -2.08 13.14 -16.52
N ARG A 187 -2.37 12.73 -17.75
CA ARG A 187 -3.39 13.39 -18.58
C ARG A 187 -4.82 13.10 -18.13
N THR A 188 -5.06 12.00 -17.43
CA THR A 188 -6.42 11.59 -17.04
C THR A 188 -6.53 11.13 -15.58
N PRO A 189 -6.29 12.00 -14.59
CA PRO A 189 -6.62 11.70 -13.20
C PRO A 189 -8.14 11.61 -13.01
N LEU A 190 -8.60 10.63 -12.24
CA LEU A 190 -10.01 10.40 -11.98
C LEU A 190 -10.47 11.12 -10.71
N GLU A 191 -11.65 11.72 -10.78
CA GLU A 191 -12.30 12.33 -9.62
C GLU A 191 -13.01 11.26 -8.77
N PHE A 192 -12.93 11.40 -7.44
CA PHE A 192 -13.73 10.59 -6.51
C PHE A 192 -15.20 11.03 -6.52
N ALA A 193 -16.11 10.10 -6.81
CA ALA A 193 -17.54 10.35 -6.98
C ALA A 193 -18.30 10.53 -5.65
N SER A 194 -17.67 10.20 -4.53
CA SER A 194 -18.28 10.13 -3.20
C SER A 194 -17.44 10.88 -2.17
N ASP A 195 -18.04 11.25 -1.03
CA ASP A 195 -17.33 11.69 0.19
C ASP A 195 -17.23 10.56 1.24
N THR A 196 -17.65 9.36 0.84
CA THR A 196 -17.60 8.12 1.61
C THR A 196 -16.78 7.09 0.84
N GLN A 197 -15.94 6.37 1.57
CA GLN A 197 -15.23 5.17 1.15
C GLN A 197 -15.59 4.02 2.07
N TRP A 198 -15.16 2.79 1.79
CA TRP A 198 -15.55 1.64 2.59
C TRP A 198 -14.36 0.73 2.91
N LEU A 199 -14.40 0.11 4.09
CA LEU A 199 -13.61 -1.09 4.35
C LEU A 199 -14.40 -2.31 3.89
N GLN A 200 -13.76 -3.15 3.09
CA GLN A 200 -14.24 -4.48 2.76
C GLN A 200 -13.21 -5.49 3.25
N TYR A 201 -13.59 -6.26 4.29
CA TYR A 201 -12.73 -7.32 4.80
C TYR A 201 -12.55 -8.45 3.79
N ASP A 202 -11.43 -9.14 3.93
CA ASP A 202 -11.13 -10.37 3.21
C ASP A 202 -12.20 -11.45 3.45
N ASN A 203 -12.13 -12.52 2.64
CA ASN A 203 -13.00 -13.67 2.81
C ASN A 203 -12.44 -14.67 3.84
N GLU A 204 -11.46 -14.28 4.66
CA GLU A 204 -10.74 -15.14 5.61
C GLU A 204 -11.23 -14.99 7.06
N THR A 205 -12.27 -14.20 7.28
CA THR A 205 -12.92 -14.11 8.58
C THR A 205 -13.59 -15.46 8.94
N TYR A 206 -13.01 -16.16 9.92
CA TYR A 206 -13.45 -17.47 10.38
C TYR A 206 -14.30 -17.39 11.64
N GLN A 207 -15.49 -17.99 11.61
CA GLN A 207 -16.37 -18.14 12.77
C GLN A 207 -16.68 -19.63 13.00
N TYR A 208 -16.02 -20.22 14.01
CA TYR A 208 -16.09 -21.63 14.39
C TYR A 208 -15.72 -22.63 13.28
N ASP A 209 -16.65 -22.97 12.40
CA ASP A 209 -16.49 -23.95 11.33
C ASP A 209 -16.78 -23.34 9.94
N LYS A 210 -17.06 -22.03 9.86
CA LYS A 210 -17.52 -21.36 8.65
C LYS A 210 -16.80 -20.04 8.39
N MET A 211 -16.51 -19.79 7.11
CA MET A 211 -16.11 -18.47 6.65
C MET A 211 -17.32 -17.53 6.65
N VAL A 212 -17.16 -16.33 7.19
CA VAL A 212 -18.22 -15.33 7.28
C VAL A 212 -17.80 -14.10 6.49
N LYS A 213 -18.66 -13.68 5.56
CA LYS A 213 -18.48 -12.42 4.85
C LYS A 213 -19.01 -11.28 5.71
N LEU A 214 -18.13 -10.39 6.14
CA LEU A 214 -18.50 -9.18 6.88
C LEU A 214 -19.18 -8.16 5.94
N PRO A 215 -20.07 -7.30 6.46
CA PRO A 215 -20.58 -6.16 5.70
C PRO A 215 -19.45 -5.16 5.40
N ARG A 216 -19.68 -4.26 4.45
CA ARG A 216 -18.81 -3.09 4.27
C ARG A 216 -19.02 -2.08 5.39
N PHE A 217 -17.93 -1.46 5.84
CA PHE A 217 -17.97 -0.41 6.86
C PHE A 217 -17.64 0.94 6.22
N ALA A 218 -18.57 1.89 6.29
CA ALA A 218 -18.38 3.21 5.70
C ALA A 218 -17.39 4.06 6.52
N LEU A 219 -16.48 4.73 5.82
CA LEU A 219 -15.53 5.70 6.37
C LEU A 219 -15.68 7.04 5.63
N PRO A 220 -15.38 8.18 6.29
CA PRO A 220 -15.25 9.44 5.58
C PRO A 220 -14.06 9.39 4.59
N LEU A 221 -14.27 9.87 3.37
CA LEU A 221 -13.22 10.08 2.38
C LEU A 221 -12.64 11.49 2.54
N ARG A 222 -11.35 11.59 2.87
CA ARG A 222 -10.62 12.86 2.87
C ARG A 222 -9.90 12.99 1.54
N LYS A 223 -10.34 13.95 0.71
CA LYS A 223 -9.80 14.20 -0.63
C LYS A 223 -9.43 15.65 -0.84
N THR A 224 -8.47 15.89 -1.73
CA THR A 224 -8.01 17.22 -2.13
C THR A 224 -7.66 17.23 -3.62
N ASN A 225 -7.80 18.41 -4.24
CA ASN A 225 -7.22 18.75 -5.53
C ASN A 225 -6.33 20.00 -5.45
N VAL A 226 -6.07 20.47 -4.23
CA VAL A 226 -5.23 21.64 -3.94
C VAL A 226 -3.80 21.18 -3.70
N GLY A 227 -2.85 21.84 -4.37
CA GLY A 227 -1.42 21.55 -4.21
C GLY A 227 -0.98 20.22 -4.84
N THR A 228 -1.74 19.70 -5.80
CA THR A 228 -1.51 18.41 -6.46
C THR A 228 -0.85 18.57 -7.83
N HIS A 229 -0.27 17.49 -8.34
CA HIS A 229 0.31 17.42 -9.67
C HIS A 229 -0.26 16.25 -10.50
N PRO A 230 -0.77 16.49 -11.72
CA PRO A 230 -0.99 17.82 -12.32
C PRO A 230 -1.94 18.69 -11.49
N ALA A 231 -1.88 20.01 -11.70
CA ALA A 231 -2.67 20.95 -10.92
C ALA A 231 -4.17 20.63 -11.03
N GLY A 232 -4.85 20.53 -9.89
CA GLY A 232 -6.28 20.21 -9.85
C GLY A 232 -6.60 18.71 -9.97
N SER A 233 -5.59 17.84 -10.08
CA SER A 233 -5.80 16.38 -10.01
C SER A 233 -6.29 15.97 -8.62
N TRP A 234 -7.19 15.00 -8.57
CA TRP A 234 -7.79 14.51 -7.32
C TRP A 234 -6.94 13.44 -6.65
N TRP A 235 -6.76 13.61 -5.34
CA TRP A 235 -6.05 12.70 -4.45
C TRP A 235 -6.84 12.49 -3.16
N ALA A 236 -6.72 11.32 -2.56
CA ALA A 236 -7.30 10.98 -1.28
C ALA A 236 -6.22 10.62 -0.26
N ARG A 237 -6.40 10.97 1.00
CA ARG A 237 -5.52 10.54 2.09
C ARG A 237 -5.89 9.13 2.50
N VAL A 238 -4.89 8.28 2.75
CA VAL A 238 -5.10 6.95 3.35
C VAL A 238 -5.88 7.12 4.68
N PRO A 239 -7.01 6.44 4.88
CA PRO A 239 -7.86 6.66 6.05
C PRO A 239 -7.36 5.99 7.33
N VAL A 240 -6.44 5.04 7.22
CA VAL A 240 -5.92 4.27 8.37
C VAL A 240 -4.74 5.03 8.98
N PRO A 241 -4.85 5.58 10.19
CA PRO A 241 -3.72 6.25 10.83
C PRO A 241 -2.65 5.24 11.24
N GLY A 242 -1.40 5.55 10.90
CA GLY A 242 -0.24 4.89 11.52
C GLY A 242 -0.10 5.29 13.00
N CYS A 243 0.81 4.62 13.71
CA CYS A 243 1.07 4.95 15.11
C CYS A 243 2.13 6.05 15.26
N ARG A 244 2.15 6.66 16.43
CA ARG A 244 3.14 7.66 16.86
C ARG A 244 3.77 7.18 18.17
N LEU A 245 4.54 6.10 18.09
CA LEU A 245 5.21 5.52 19.27
C LEU A 245 6.46 6.31 19.67
N CYS A 246 7.10 6.99 18.71
CA CYS A 246 8.23 7.89 18.94
C CYS A 246 8.28 9.04 17.91
N ASP A 247 9.10 10.05 18.22
CA ASP A 247 9.49 11.10 17.27
C ASP A 247 10.49 10.52 16.26
N GLN A 248 10.06 10.33 15.01
CA GLN A 248 10.91 9.70 13.99
C GLN A 248 12.13 10.54 13.59
N SER A 249 12.22 11.83 13.98
CA SER A 249 13.45 12.59 13.73
C SER A 249 14.67 12.00 14.43
N VAL A 250 14.49 11.17 15.47
CA VAL A 250 15.58 10.48 16.17
C VAL A 250 16.16 9.31 15.37
N CYS A 251 15.46 8.83 14.34
CA CYS A 251 15.92 7.70 13.52
C CYS A 251 17.01 8.08 12.52
N GLY A 252 17.34 9.37 12.40
CA GLY A 252 18.07 9.93 11.28
C GLY A 252 17.10 10.43 10.21
N ALA A 253 17.28 11.66 9.77
CA ALA A 253 16.47 12.26 8.72
C ALA A 253 17.27 12.34 7.42
N GLY A 254 16.62 11.99 6.30
CA GLY A 254 17.14 12.27 4.97
C GLY A 254 18.30 11.38 4.50
N LEU A 255 18.60 10.27 5.18
CA LEU A 255 19.50 9.28 4.57
C LEU A 255 18.81 8.65 3.36
N MET A 256 19.53 8.62 2.25
CA MET A 256 19.13 7.96 1.01
C MET A 256 19.96 6.68 0.85
N PRO A 257 19.40 5.63 0.23
CA PRO A 257 20.12 4.38 0.05
C PRO A 257 21.29 4.55 -0.93
N ASN A 258 22.45 3.99 -0.58
CA ASN A 258 23.58 3.86 -1.50
C ASN A 258 23.33 2.72 -2.51
N MET A 259 23.02 3.07 -3.75
CA MET A 259 22.67 2.11 -4.81
C MET A 259 23.87 1.50 -5.56
N THR A 260 25.11 1.88 -5.21
CA THR A 260 26.31 1.44 -5.93
C THR A 260 27.16 0.45 -5.15
N GLN A 261 27.08 0.49 -3.81
CA GLN A 261 27.87 -0.37 -2.94
C GLN A 261 27.03 -1.53 -2.38
N LYS A 262 27.52 -2.74 -2.62
CA LYS A 262 26.96 -3.95 -2.00
C LYS A 262 27.10 -3.88 -0.49
N THR A 263 26.03 -4.25 0.19
CA THR A 263 25.93 -4.30 1.65
C THR A 263 25.39 -5.67 2.02
N HIS A 264 25.98 -6.30 3.03
CA HIS A 264 25.40 -7.47 3.65
C HIS A 264 24.60 -7.01 4.87
N VAL A 265 23.34 -7.48 4.96
CA VAL A 265 22.42 -7.18 6.06
C VAL A 265 22.11 -8.51 6.74
N PRO A 266 22.84 -8.88 7.80
CA PRO A 266 22.68 -10.19 8.46
C PRO A 266 21.24 -10.49 8.88
N GLU A 267 20.49 -9.45 9.27
CA GLU A 267 19.11 -9.51 9.74
C GLU A 267 18.12 -9.93 8.65
N GLU A 268 18.45 -9.68 7.38
CA GLU A 268 17.59 -9.91 6.22
C GLU A 268 18.05 -11.13 5.40
N GLY A 269 18.79 -12.04 6.04
CA GLY A 269 19.25 -13.29 5.45
C GLY A 269 20.41 -13.14 4.47
N ASN A 270 20.65 -14.18 3.67
CA ASN A 270 21.84 -14.28 2.81
C ASN A 270 21.62 -13.68 1.41
N PHE A 271 20.97 -12.52 1.32
CA PHE A 271 20.82 -11.77 0.08
C PHE A 271 21.94 -10.72 -0.05
N THR A 272 22.30 -10.40 -1.30
CA THR A 272 23.17 -9.26 -1.59
C THR A 272 22.28 -8.02 -1.72
N TYR A 273 22.45 -7.08 -0.79
CA TYR A 273 21.69 -5.83 -0.77
C TYR A 273 22.51 -4.66 -1.26
N TYR A 274 21.81 -3.58 -1.54
CA TYR A 274 22.33 -2.21 -1.66
C TYR A 274 21.68 -1.34 -0.59
N GLY A 275 22.07 -0.08 -0.49
CA GLY A 275 21.44 0.90 0.41
C GLY A 275 22.33 1.31 1.59
N GLY A 276 23.15 0.39 2.11
CA GLY A 276 24.01 0.61 3.27
C GLY A 276 23.31 0.42 4.61
N LEU A 277 24.05 -0.08 5.61
CA LEU A 277 23.54 -0.35 6.96
C LEU A 277 22.93 0.89 7.66
N PRO A 278 23.52 2.10 7.59
CA PRO A 278 22.93 3.27 8.24
C PRO A 278 21.52 3.60 7.73
N TRP A 279 21.32 3.50 6.42
CA TRP A 279 20.01 3.72 5.81
C TRP A 279 19.01 2.63 6.22
N PHE A 280 19.43 1.37 6.20
CA PHE A 280 18.60 0.25 6.65
C PHE A 280 18.12 0.42 8.11
N HIS A 281 19.03 0.76 9.03
CA HIS A 281 18.67 1.00 10.42
C HIS A 281 17.74 2.21 10.59
N GLN A 282 17.90 3.27 9.79
CA GLN A 282 16.95 4.39 9.77
C GLN A 282 15.54 3.90 9.39
N GLN A 283 15.42 3.06 8.36
CA GLN A 283 14.12 2.51 7.96
C GLN A 283 13.52 1.65 9.08
N GLN A 284 14.28 0.73 9.67
CA GLN A 284 13.79 -0.11 10.77
C GLN A 284 13.31 0.71 11.97
N CYS A 285 14.06 1.75 12.34
CA CYS A 285 13.66 2.69 13.40
C CYS A 285 12.35 3.41 13.05
N ALA A 286 12.24 3.96 11.85
CA ALA A 286 11.04 4.69 11.40
C ALA A 286 9.79 3.81 11.39
N GLN A 287 9.91 2.56 10.93
CA GLN A 287 8.83 1.58 10.92
C GLN A 287 8.42 1.18 12.33
N SER A 288 9.39 0.94 13.21
CA SER A 288 9.14 0.65 14.62
C SER A 288 8.39 1.81 15.30
N CYS A 289 8.79 3.05 15.06
CA CYS A 289 8.07 4.23 15.57
C CYS A 289 6.64 4.36 15.03
N ALA A 290 6.38 3.85 13.82
CA ALA A 290 5.05 3.84 13.21
C ALA A 290 4.16 2.69 13.68
N GLY A 291 4.65 1.82 14.56
CA GLY A 291 3.90 0.70 15.10
C GLY A 291 4.04 -0.59 14.31
N LEU A 292 5.22 -0.88 13.75
CA LEU A 292 5.52 -2.18 13.15
C LEU A 292 5.02 -3.32 14.06
N ASN A 293 4.28 -4.27 13.48
CA ASN A 293 3.59 -5.39 14.14
C ASN A 293 2.32 -5.04 14.94
N LEU A 294 1.83 -3.80 14.86
CA LEU A 294 0.57 -3.41 15.45
C LEU A 294 -0.52 -3.32 14.40
N THR A 295 -1.59 -4.10 14.61
CA THR A 295 -2.82 -4.09 13.82
C THR A 295 -3.80 -2.98 14.23
N ALA A 296 -3.52 -2.34 15.37
CA ALA A 296 -4.19 -1.17 15.92
C ALA A 296 -3.20 -0.45 16.85
N CYS A 297 -3.22 0.88 16.84
CA CYS A 297 -2.36 1.68 17.69
C CYS A 297 -2.83 1.67 19.15
N PRO A 298 -1.92 1.81 20.13
CA PRO A 298 -2.32 2.01 21.51
C PRO A 298 -3.16 3.29 21.68
N PRO A 299 -4.07 3.35 22.67
CA PRO A 299 -4.93 4.51 22.88
C PRO A 299 -4.13 5.82 22.96
N GLY A 300 -4.56 6.82 22.19
CA GLY A 300 -3.93 8.14 22.16
C GLY A 300 -2.62 8.24 21.36
N LEU A 301 -2.17 7.16 20.71
CA LEU A 301 -0.92 7.13 19.93
C LEU A 301 -1.14 7.02 18.42
N THR A 302 -2.28 7.46 17.90
CA THR A 302 -2.52 7.53 16.45
C THR A 302 -1.97 8.84 15.88
N GLN A 303 -1.53 8.82 14.62
CA GLN A 303 -1.12 10.05 13.92
C GLN A 303 -2.28 11.03 13.69
N PHE A 304 -3.51 10.50 13.56
CA PHE A 304 -4.75 11.27 13.50
C PHE A 304 -5.90 10.42 14.04
N ALA A 305 -7.10 11.00 14.20
CA ALA A 305 -8.26 10.28 14.73
C ALA A 305 -8.61 9.04 13.87
N GLU A 306 -8.84 7.90 14.51
CA GLU A 306 -9.31 6.70 13.82
C GLU A 306 -10.65 6.97 13.11
N PRO A 307 -10.85 6.48 11.88
CA PRO A 307 -12.12 6.66 11.18
C PRO A 307 -13.23 5.79 11.77
N LEU A 308 -12.86 4.67 12.42
CA LEU A 308 -13.71 3.80 13.23
C LEU A 308 -12.86 3.19 14.36
N PRO A 309 -13.45 2.77 15.49
CA PRO A 309 -12.71 2.19 16.60
C PRO A 309 -11.84 1.00 16.18
N GLY A 310 -10.53 1.07 16.48
CA GLY A 310 -9.57 0.02 16.17
C GLY A 310 -9.10 -0.03 14.72
N ILE A 311 -9.52 0.94 13.89
CA ILE A 311 -8.99 1.10 12.53
C ILE A 311 -7.79 2.05 12.59
N SER A 312 -6.62 1.48 12.86
CA SER A 312 -5.31 2.13 12.88
C SER A 312 -4.21 1.07 12.76
N GLY A 313 -2.94 1.47 12.78
CA GLY A 313 -1.82 0.54 12.84
C GLY A 313 -0.92 0.56 11.61
N TYR A 314 0.05 -0.35 11.62
CA TYR A 314 1.09 -0.43 10.60
C TYR A 314 0.93 -1.65 9.69
N THR A 315 0.90 -2.85 10.28
CA THR A 315 0.79 -4.13 9.57
C THR A 315 -0.09 -5.08 10.39
N GLY A 316 -0.86 -5.91 9.70
CA GLY A 316 -1.54 -7.05 10.30
C GLY A 316 -0.65 -8.28 10.32
N THR A 317 -0.35 -8.83 11.50
CA THR A 317 -0.04 -10.27 11.60
C THR A 317 -1.28 -10.88 12.22
N TYR A 318 -2.03 -11.66 11.46
CA TYR A 318 -3.17 -12.41 11.99
C TYR A 318 -2.74 -13.85 12.30
N PRO A 319 -2.33 -14.18 13.53
CA PRO A 319 -2.28 -15.57 13.96
C PRO A 319 -3.74 -16.07 14.12
N PRO A 320 -4.13 -17.21 13.52
CA PRO A 320 -3.25 -18.31 13.09
C PRO A 320 -2.96 -18.40 11.58
N ILE A 321 -3.44 -17.48 10.73
CA ILE A 321 -3.44 -17.66 9.27
C ILE A 321 -2.16 -17.11 8.59
N GLY A 322 -1.34 -16.32 9.28
CA GLY A 322 0.05 -16.06 8.84
C GLY A 322 0.21 -15.20 7.59
N HIS A 323 -0.85 -14.53 7.14
CA HIS A 323 -0.77 -13.54 6.06
C HIS A 323 -0.18 -12.22 6.56
N ASN A 324 0.65 -11.60 5.72
CA ASN A 324 1.14 -10.25 5.93
C ASN A 324 0.10 -9.27 5.40
N GLY A 325 -0.35 -8.32 6.22
CA GLY A 325 -1.12 -7.16 5.76
C GLY A 325 -2.41 -6.89 6.52
N LEU A 326 -3.06 -5.76 6.22
CA LEU A 326 -4.38 -5.45 6.80
C LEU A 326 -5.45 -6.35 6.14
N PRO A 327 -6.37 -6.94 6.91
CA PRO A 327 -7.32 -7.95 6.41
C PRO A 327 -8.51 -7.31 5.65
N TYR A 328 -8.29 -6.18 4.99
CA TYR A 328 -9.33 -5.44 4.29
C TYR A 328 -8.78 -4.61 3.13
N SER A 329 -9.63 -4.42 2.13
CA SER A 329 -9.48 -3.41 1.09
C SER A 329 -10.15 -2.10 1.52
N ILE A 330 -9.56 -0.99 1.09
CA ILE A 330 -10.20 0.32 1.02
C ILE A 330 -10.86 0.42 -0.35
N VAL A 331 -12.17 0.66 -0.37
CA VAL A 331 -13.00 0.74 -1.57
C VAL A 331 -13.47 2.17 -1.76
N ASP A 332 -13.29 2.69 -2.96
CA ASP A 332 -13.72 4.00 -3.40
C ASP A 332 -14.65 3.90 -4.62
N VAL A 333 -15.28 5.02 -4.95
CA VAL A 333 -16.01 5.20 -6.20
C VAL A 333 -15.40 6.38 -6.96
N VAL A 334 -15.05 6.16 -8.22
CA VAL A 334 -14.47 7.17 -9.11
C VAL A 334 -15.42 7.49 -10.28
N LYS A 335 -15.30 8.70 -10.84
CA LYS A 335 -16.03 9.12 -12.04
C LYS A 335 -15.22 8.76 -13.29
N VAL A 336 -15.86 8.12 -14.26
CA VAL A 336 -15.31 7.94 -15.62
C VAL A 336 -15.66 9.21 -16.42
N PRO A 337 -14.69 9.98 -16.92
CA PRO A 337 -14.98 11.21 -17.66
C PRO A 337 -15.88 10.94 -18.88
N SER A 338 -16.86 11.82 -19.11
CA SER A 338 -17.85 11.67 -20.16
C SER A 338 -17.30 11.93 -21.57
N ASP A 339 -16.12 12.55 -21.65
CA ASP A 339 -15.40 12.93 -22.86
C ASP A 339 -14.29 11.92 -23.23
N LEU A 340 -14.19 10.79 -22.54
CA LEU A 340 -13.23 9.74 -22.93
C LEU A 340 -13.61 9.08 -24.25
N GLU A 341 -12.61 8.92 -25.10
CA GLU A 341 -12.71 8.09 -26.30
C GLU A 341 -12.93 6.61 -25.91
N PRO A 342 -13.85 5.87 -26.54
CA PRO A 342 -14.03 4.45 -26.26
C PRO A 342 -12.77 3.63 -26.59
N GLY A 343 -12.63 2.46 -25.97
CA GLY A 343 -11.55 1.51 -26.25
C GLY A 343 -10.74 1.09 -25.02
N GLU A 344 -9.52 0.63 -25.26
CA GLU A 344 -8.65 0.03 -24.24
C GLU A 344 -7.87 1.10 -23.46
N TYR A 345 -7.84 0.92 -22.14
CA TYR A 345 -7.13 1.77 -21.20
C TYR A 345 -6.39 0.92 -20.16
N LEU A 346 -5.34 1.50 -19.62
CA LEU A 346 -4.74 1.02 -18.38
C LEU A 346 -5.16 1.98 -17.26
N LEU A 347 -5.66 1.42 -16.16
CA LEU A 347 -5.88 2.13 -14.90
C LEU A 347 -4.61 2.01 -14.07
N SER A 348 -4.06 3.14 -13.63
CA SER A 348 -2.99 3.21 -12.63
C SER A 348 -3.56 3.66 -11.30
N TRP A 349 -3.26 2.90 -10.25
CA TRP A 349 -3.33 3.36 -8.87
C TRP A 349 -1.93 3.79 -8.46
N ARG A 350 -1.80 5.01 -7.96
CA ARG A 350 -0.55 5.56 -7.41
C ARG A 350 -0.79 5.97 -5.98
N TRP A 351 0.06 5.51 -5.07
CA TRP A 351 0.06 5.89 -3.67
C TRP A 351 1.41 6.51 -3.31
N ASP A 352 1.38 7.81 -3.05
CA ASP A 352 2.52 8.60 -2.59
C ASP A 352 2.61 8.48 -1.07
N CYS A 353 3.71 7.93 -0.57
CA CYS A 353 3.92 7.75 0.86
C CYS A 353 4.28 9.05 1.57
N GLU A 354 3.95 9.13 2.86
CA GLU A 354 4.39 10.23 3.72
C GLU A 354 5.45 9.81 4.75
N GLN A 355 5.48 8.53 5.11
CA GLN A 355 6.50 8.00 6.01
C GLN A 355 7.83 7.71 5.29
N SER A 356 7.79 7.38 4.00
CA SER A 356 8.93 6.84 3.26
C SER A 356 9.09 7.46 1.86
N HIS A 357 10.30 7.34 1.32
CA HIS A 357 10.67 7.77 -0.04
C HIS A 357 10.18 6.79 -1.10
N GLN A 358 8.90 6.42 -1.04
CA GLN A 358 8.29 5.37 -1.86
C GLN A 358 7.02 5.88 -2.54
N ILE A 359 6.80 5.37 -3.76
CA ILE A 359 5.53 5.52 -4.48
C ILE A 359 5.07 4.14 -4.91
N TRP A 360 3.97 3.66 -4.33
CA TRP A 360 3.34 2.39 -4.67
C TRP A 360 2.53 2.52 -5.94
N GLN A 361 2.66 1.57 -6.86
CA GLN A 361 1.97 1.65 -8.13
C GLN A 361 1.55 0.29 -8.65
N ASN A 362 0.32 0.22 -9.13
CA ASN A 362 -0.22 -0.96 -9.79
C ASN A 362 -1.09 -0.53 -10.97
N CYS A 363 -1.28 -1.48 -11.90
CA CYS A 363 -2.10 -1.27 -13.08
C CYS A 363 -3.13 -2.37 -13.30
N ALA A 364 -4.29 -2.00 -13.86
CA ALA A 364 -5.38 -2.89 -14.24
C ALA A 364 -5.89 -2.56 -15.64
N ASP A 365 -6.30 -3.59 -16.39
CA ASP A 365 -6.88 -3.44 -17.72
C ASP A 365 -8.35 -2.99 -17.63
N VAL A 366 -8.69 -1.91 -18.33
CA VAL A 366 -10.04 -1.33 -18.38
C VAL A 366 -10.43 -1.07 -19.83
N ARG A 367 -11.68 -1.36 -20.18
CA ARG A 367 -12.26 -1.02 -21.49
C ARG A 367 -13.40 -0.04 -21.31
N ILE A 368 -13.26 1.14 -21.89
CA ILE A 368 -14.30 2.17 -21.91
C ILE A 368 -15.25 1.89 -23.08
N VAL A 369 -16.55 1.81 -22.79
CA VAL A 369 -17.62 1.62 -23.77
C VAL A 369 -18.62 2.79 -23.73
N VAL A 370 -19.36 2.95 -24.82
CA VAL A 370 -20.48 3.89 -24.94
C VAL A 370 -21.78 3.13 -24.93
N ASP A 371 -22.84 3.80 -24.49
CA ASP A 371 -24.18 3.25 -24.55
C ASP A 371 -24.66 3.45 -25.99
N GLU A 372 -24.77 2.37 -26.76
CA GLU A 372 -25.19 2.39 -28.17
C GLU A 372 -26.62 2.98 -28.32
N SER A 373 -27.40 3.08 -27.23
CA SER A 373 -28.73 3.70 -27.26
C SER A 373 -28.74 5.23 -27.35
N VAL A 374 -27.58 5.90 -27.25
CA VAL A 374 -27.47 7.37 -27.25
C VAL A 374 -26.94 7.93 -28.58
N GLU A 375 -26.43 7.09 -29.49
CA GLU A 375 -25.91 7.53 -30.80
C GLU A 375 -27.01 7.71 -31.88
N GLU A 376 -28.25 7.29 -31.62
CA GLU A 376 -29.39 7.44 -32.55
C GLU A 376 -30.32 8.64 -32.24
N ALA A 377 -30.01 9.50 -31.26
CA ALA A 377 -30.87 10.61 -30.82
C ALA A 377 -30.47 11.99 -31.37
#